data_AF-A0AAV1YRH4-F1
#
_entry.id   AF-A0AAV1YRH4-F1
#
_cell.length_a   1.000
_cell.length_b   1.000
_cell.length_c   1.000
_cell.angle_alpha   90.00
_cell.angle_beta   90.00
_cell.angle_gamma   90.00
#
_symmetry.space_group_name_H-M   'P 1'
#
loop_
_entity.id
_entity.type
_entity.pdbx_description
1 polymer ?
#
loop_
_entity_poly.entity_id
_entity_poly.type
_entity_poly.pdbx_seq_one_letter_code
_entity_poly.pdbx_strand_id
1 'polypeptide(L)'
;MAGIALDEYELLGDARYRSYISSIDKALKNFEYTSEWADLISALGKLNKVLLSNVKYSIIPRRITISKRLAQCMHPALPSGVHLKALETYDIIFKCIGPQRLSQELFIYSAGLFPLLGNAAMNVRPSLLTIYESHFVPLGVKLRPGLNGFLIGVLPGLEEGSEYYERTDQLLQTICTNVEKSFFYGCMWKCILSNPTIRLPAVSFIISHYNRRLCLEDQLYIVGTDIDTMVQGLCASLQDNSVLVQRCALDLLLLGFPIHSNQLLSSDMVQVVTSALTVVLRRDMSLNRRLFSWLMGGDALGADELNKGAHEKISEIVDTNSYFKDFAKEYLLKALQKIFDNPQTVMPSSSVPSNAELWCYRLLISLLDRPEISSVILDDVLIDIFRWLSMI
;
A
#
# COMPACT_ATOMS: atom_id res chain seq x y z
N MET A 1 14.54 13.07 20.60
CA MET A 1 14.80 12.39 21.89
C MET A 1 15.47 13.28 22.94
N ALA A 2 16.40 14.19 22.60
CA ALA A 2 17.09 15.03 23.58
C ALA A 2 16.15 15.90 24.47
N GLY A 3 15.10 16.50 23.89
CA GLY A 3 14.14 17.30 24.67
C GLY A 3 13.31 16.48 25.68
N ILE A 4 12.92 15.26 25.33
CA ILE A 4 12.10 14.40 26.22
C ILE A 4 12.91 13.98 27.45
N ALA A 5 14.20 13.71 27.28
CA ALA A 5 15.07 13.34 28.39
C ALA A 5 15.27 14.50 29.38
N LEU A 6 15.30 15.74 28.87
CA LEU A 6 15.41 16.94 29.71
C LEU A 6 14.11 17.18 30.49
N ASP A 7 12.95 17.13 29.82
CA ASP A 7 11.64 17.26 30.46
C ASP A 7 11.44 16.19 31.57
N GLU A 8 11.85 14.94 31.29
CA GLU A 8 11.77 13.86 32.26
C GLU A 8 12.74 14.06 33.44
N TYR A 9 13.93 14.60 33.18
CA TYR A 9 14.92 14.92 34.23
C TYR A 9 14.40 15.98 35.20
N GLU A 10 13.75 17.03 34.70
CA GLU A 10 13.13 18.06 35.54
C GLU A 10 12.05 17.47 36.45
N LEU A 11 11.22 16.55 35.93
CA LEU A 11 10.19 15.86 36.71
C LEU A 11 10.77 14.97 37.82
N LEU A 12 12.02 14.52 37.73
CA LEU A 12 12.66 13.76 38.82
C LEU A 12 12.79 14.60 40.10
N GLY A 13 12.74 15.93 40.02
CA GLY A 13 12.65 16.82 41.17
C GLY A 13 11.33 16.70 41.96
N ASP A 14 10.22 16.32 41.30
CA ASP A 14 8.90 16.17 41.94
C ASP A 14 8.78 14.83 42.68
N ALA A 15 8.56 14.90 44.00
CA ALA A 15 8.35 13.71 44.84
C ALA A 15 7.17 12.85 44.38
N ARG A 16 6.11 13.47 43.86
CA ARG A 16 4.94 12.74 43.35
C ARG A 16 5.26 11.98 42.06
N TYR A 17 6.10 12.54 41.19
CA TYR A 17 6.57 11.85 39.98
C TYR A 17 7.50 10.68 40.34
N ARG A 18 8.39 10.83 41.35
CA ARG A 18 9.20 9.71 41.87
C ARG A 18 8.33 8.58 42.43
N SER A 19 7.23 8.92 43.12
CA SER A 19 6.25 7.92 43.58
C SER A 19 5.52 7.24 42.42
N TYR A 20 5.20 7.99 41.36
CA TYR A 20 4.63 7.45 40.13
C TYR A 20 5.57 6.45 39.44
N ILE A 21 6.87 6.78 39.32
CA ILE A 21 7.90 5.84 38.80
C ILE A 21 7.91 4.55 39.61
N SER A 22 7.97 4.63 40.95
CA SER A 22 7.95 3.44 41.81
C SER A 22 6.68 2.60 41.64
N SER A 23 5.54 3.25 41.44
CA SER A 23 4.25 2.57 41.21
C SER A 23 4.20 1.88 39.85
N ILE A 24 4.77 2.50 38.81
CA ILE A 24 4.94 1.89 37.49
C ILE A 24 5.88 0.68 37.55
N ASP A 25 7.03 0.81 38.22
CA ASP A 25 7.99 -0.30 38.37
C ASP A 25 7.36 -1.48 39.11
N LYS A 26 6.53 -1.23 40.15
CA LYS A 26 5.74 -2.28 40.83
C LYS A 26 4.68 -2.89 39.91
N ALA A 27 4.00 -2.10 39.09
CA ALA A 27 3.02 -2.61 38.14
C ALA A 27 3.67 -3.49 37.07
N LEU A 28 4.82 -3.06 36.53
CA LEU A 28 5.56 -3.78 35.49
C LEU A 28 6.08 -5.15 35.94
N LYS A 29 6.43 -5.32 37.22
CA LYS A 29 6.81 -6.64 37.77
C LYS A 29 5.72 -7.69 37.58
N ASN A 30 4.44 -7.31 37.51
CA ASN A 30 3.36 -8.29 37.27
C ASN A 30 3.44 -8.92 35.88
N PHE A 31 4.12 -8.30 34.91
CA PHE A 31 4.33 -8.86 33.56
C PHE A 31 5.47 -9.89 33.51
N GLU A 32 6.28 -10.02 34.57
CA GLU A 32 7.42 -10.95 34.60
C GLU A 32 7.00 -12.35 35.07
N TYR A 33 5.88 -12.45 35.80
CA TYR A 33 5.39 -13.70 36.40
C TYR A 33 4.12 -14.23 35.74
N THR A 34 3.81 -13.79 34.51
CA THR A 34 2.61 -14.22 33.79
C THR A 34 2.80 -15.63 33.24
N SER A 35 1.95 -16.57 33.66
CA SER A 35 1.94 -17.94 33.16
C SER A 35 0.80 -18.18 32.18
N GLU A 36 -0.31 -17.45 32.36
CA GLU A 36 -1.50 -17.55 31.53
C GLU A 36 -1.88 -16.20 30.93
N TRP A 37 -2.70 -16.23 29.87
CA TRP A 37 -3.20 -15.01 29.23
C TRP A 37 -4.06 -14.14 30.17
N ALA A 38 -4.74 -14.76 31.15
CA ALA A 38 -5.53 -14.04 32.16
C ALA A 38 -4.65 -13.16 33.06
N ASP A 39 -3.41 -13.58 33.33
CA ASP A 39 -2.44 -12.80 34.10
C ASP A 39 -2.08 -11.49 33.39
N LEU A 40 -2.02 -11.51 32.05
CA LEU A 40 -1.78 -10.30 31.25
C LEU A 40 -2.92 -9.29 31.42
N ILE A 41 -4.18 -9.75 31.43
CA ILE A 41 -5.35 -8.88 31.67
C ILE A 41 -5.25 -8.24 33.06
N SER A 42 -4.90 -9.03 34.08
CA SER A 42 -4.70 -8.54 35.45
C SER A 42 -3.55 -7.53 35.53
N ALA A 43 -2.41 -7.82 34.89
CA ALA A 43 -1.25 -6.94 34.85
C ALA A 43 -1.55 -5.61 34.15
N LEU A 44 -2.22 -5.65 32.99
CA LEU A 44 -2.72 -4.46 32.29
C LEU A 44 -3.72 -3.67 33.15
N GLY A 45 -4.64 -4.35 33.84
CA GLY A 45 -5.59 -3.71 34.75
C GLY A 45 -4.91 -2.97 35.91
N LYS A 46 -3.86 -3.54 36.50
CA LYS A 46 -3.05 -2.86 37.52
C LYS A 46 -2.31 -1.65 36.93
N LEU A 47 -1.73 -1.79 35.73
CA LEU A 47 -1.08 -0.69 35.04
C LEU A 47 -2.05 0.46 34.75
N ASN A 48 -3.25 0.17 34.25
CA ASN A 48 -4.29 1.18 33.97
C ASN A 48 -4.65 2.00 35.21
N LYS A 49 -4.79 1.35 36.38
CA LYS A 49 -5.06 2.05 37.65
C LYS A 49 -3.95 3.04 38.00
N VAL A 50 -2.69 2.64 37.82
CA VAL A 50 -1.53 3.50 38.10
C VAL A 50 -1.48 4.68 37.12
N LEU A 51 -1.72 4.45 35.83
CA LEU A 51 -1.77 5.51 34.81
C LEU A 51 -2.90 6.51 35.08
N LEU A 52 -4.12 6.02 35.34
CA LEU A 52 -5.31 6.86 35.61
C LEU A 52 -5.17 7.70 36.89
N SER A 53 -4.44 7.20 37.90
CA SER A 53 -4.17 7.96 39.12
C SER A 53 -3.14 9.09 38.91
N ASN A 54 -2.47 9.13 37.75
CA ASN A 54 -1.34 10.01 37.46
C ASN A 54 -1.50 10.78 36.12
N VAL A 55 -2.74 10.95 35.63
CA VAL A 55 -3.07 11.60 34.33
C VAL A 55 -2.53 13.03 34.15
N LYS A 56 -2.17 13.70 35.25
CA LYS A 56 -1.57 15.05 35.22
C LYS A 56 -0.17 15.08 34.61
N TYR A 57 0.52 13.93 34.52
CA TYR A 57 1.85 13.83 33.93
C TYR A 57 1.75 13.40 32.47
N SER A 58 2.24 14.24 31.57
CA SER A 58 2.32 13.96 30.13
C SER A 58 3.51 13.07 29.74
N ILE A 59 4.41 12.79 30.68
CA ILE A 59 5.55 11.88 30.51
C ILE A 59 5.25 10.60 31.29
N ILE A 60 5.18 9.49 30.58
CA ILE A 60 4.95 8.18 31.17
C ILE A 60 6.31 7.56 31.56
N PRO A 61 6.54 7.26 32.86
CA PRO A 61 7.71 6.51 33.29
C PRO A 61 7.84 5.19 32.56
N ARG A 62 9.08 4.78 32.24
CA ARG A 62 9.35 3.47 31.60
C ARG A 62 8.55 3.24 30.31
N ARG A 63 8.18 4.28 29.57
CA ARG A 63 7.39 4.21 28.33
C ARG A 63 7.86 3.16 27.33
N ILE A 64 9.17 2.97 27.17
CA ILE A 64 9.76 1.95 26.29
C ILE A 64 9.44 0.53 26.76
N THR A 65 9.53 0.28 28.08
CA THR A 65 9.21 -1.04 28.65
C THR A 65 7.71 -1.30 28.56
N ILE A 66 6.89 -0.29 28.88
CA ILE A 66 5.43 -0.37 28.76
C ILE A 66 5.04 -0.69 27.31
N SER A 67 5.58 0.05 26.34
CA SER A 67 5.21 -0.13 24.93
C SER A 67 5.62 -1.51 24.40
N LYS A 68 6.77 -2.04 24.82
CA LYS A 68 7.17 -3.43 24.53
C LYS A 68 6.19 -4.45 25.09
N ARG A 69 5.74 -4.29 26.35
CA ARG A 69 4.72 -5.17 26.95
C ARG A 69 3.39 -5.07 26.23
N LEU A 70 2.97 -3.87 25.86
CA LEU A 70 1.75 -3.67 25.07
C LEU A 70 1.84 -4.33 23.70
N ALA A 71 2.97 -4.23 23.01
CA ALA A 71 3.18 -4.91 21.73
C ALA A 71 3.09 -6.44 21.87
N GLN A 72 3.66 -7.01 22.94
CA GLN A 72 3.51 -8.45 23.26
C GLN A 72 2.04 -8.82 23.47
N CYS A 73 1.28 -7.98 24.19
CA CYS A 73 -0.15 -8.18 24.39
C CYS A 73 -0.97 -8.14 23.09
N MET A 74 -0.45 -7.58 21.99
CA MET A 74 -1.11 -7.56 20.68
C MET A 74 -0.76 -8.74 19.77
N HIS A 75 -0.04 -9.76 20.28
CA HIS A 75 0.32 -10.93 19.48
C HIS A 75 -0.95 -11.68 19.00
N PRO A 76 -1.03 -12.11 17.73
CA PRO A 76 -2.21 -12.79 17.17
C PRO A 76 -2.65 -14.05 17.91
N ALA A 77 -1.72 -14.76 18.55
CA ALA A 77 -2.00 -15.98 19.32
C ALA A 77 -2.67 -15.72 20.68
N LEU A 78 -2.82 -14.45 21.11
CA LEU A 78 -3.48 -14.10 22.37
C LEU A 78 -4.98 -13.87 22.15
N PRO A 79 -5.81 -14.14 23.17
CA PRO A 79 -7.26 -14.00 23.05
C PRO A 79 -7.69 -12.52 23.01
N SER A 80 -8.87 -12.29 22.41
CA SER A 80 -9.43 -10.94 22.21
C SER A 80 -9.55 -10.12 23.50
N GLY A 81 -9.79 -10.76 24.65
CA GLY A 81 -9.81 -10.08 25.95
C GLY A 81 -8.49 -9.39 26.32
N VAL A 82 -7.35 -9.98 25.94
CA VAL A 82 -6.03 -9.36 26.15
C VAL A 82 -5.85 -8.18 25.21
N HIS A 83 -6.22 -8.33 23.93
CA HIS A 83 -6.16 -7.24 22.95
C HIS A 83 -7.01 -6.04 23.39
N LEU A 84 -8.27 -6.27 23.77
CA LEU A 84 -9.17 -5.20 24.25
C LEU A 84 -8.59 -4.47 25.46
N LYS A 85 -8.05 -5.21 26.44
CA LYS A 85 -7.45 -4.59 27.63
C LYS A 85 -6.19 -3.80 27.29
N ALA A 86 -5.39 -4.27 26.33
CA ALA A 86 -4.22 -3.57 25.86
C ALA A 86 -4.61 -2.30 25.08
N LEU A 87 -5.66 -2.33 24.25
CA LEU A 87 -6.20 -1.15 23.56
C LEU A 87 -6.70 -0.09 24.54
N GLU A 88 -7.38 -0.49 25.62
CA GLU A 88 -7.74 0.41 26.73
C GLU A 88 -6.50 1.08 27.34
N THR A 89 -5.42 0.32 27.52
CA THR A 89 -4.15 0.84 28.04
C THR A 89 -3.52 1.86 27.09
N TYR A 90 -3.53 1.58 25.77
CA TYR A 90 -3.10 2.53 24.75
C TYR A 90 -3.92 3.82 24.78
N ASP A 91 -5.25 3.72 24.87
CA ASP A 91 -6.15 4.89 24.95
C ASP A 91 -5.82 5.78 26.17
N ILE A 92 -5.62 5.18 27.35
CA ILE A 92 -5.24 5.91 28.57
C ILE A 92 -3.91 6.64 28.36
N ILE A 93 -2.90 5.94 27.82
CA ILE A 93 -1.58 6.52 27.56
C ILE A 93 -1.69 7.71 26.60
N PHE A 94 -2.38 7.54 25.48
CA PHE A 94 -2.51 8.58 24.46
C PHE A 94 -3.27 9.81 24.97
N LYS A 95 -4.30 9.61 25.82
CA LYS A 95 -4.98 10.70 26.52
C LYS A 95 -4.05 11.45 27.50
N CYS A 96 -3.15 10.76 28.18
CA CYS A 96 -2.21 11.38 29.11
C CYS A 96 -1.13 12.19 28.38
N ILE A 97 -0.52 11.63 27.34
CA ILE A 97 0.63 12.25 26.66
C ILE A 97 0.21 13.30 25.62
N GLY A 98 -1.01 13.20 25.09
CA GLY A 98 -1.56 14.08 24.08
C GLY A 98 -0.91 13.94 22.69
N PRO A 99 -1.49 14.59 21.66
CA PRO A 99 -1.09 14.40 20.26
C PRO A 99 0.35 14.88 19.97
N GLN A 100 0.81 15.93 20.66
CA GLN A 100 2.16 16.45 20.47
C GLN A 100 3.22 15.43 20.87
N ARG A 101 3.08 14.79 22.04
CA ARG A 101 4.04 13.78 22.49
C ARG A 101 3.86 12.48 21.72
N LEU A 102 2.62 12.06 21.45
CA LEU A 102 2.36 10.87 20.65
C LEU A 102 3.08 10.93 19.29
N SER A 103 3.10 12.08 18.61
CA SER A 103 3.85 12.21 17.35
C SER A 103 5.36 11.98 17.48
N GLN A 104 5.95 12.32 18.62
CA GLN A 104 7.38 12.14 18.89
C GLN A 104 7.72 10.70 19.30
N GLU A 105 6.71 9.96 19.80
CA GLU A 105 6.83 8.61 20.34
C GLU A 105 6.06 7.58 19.50
N LEU A 106 5.66 7.96 18.28
CA LEU A 106 4.84 7.11 17.41
C LEU A 106 5.47 5.73 17.21
N PHE A 107 6.78 5.69 16.99
CA PHE A 107 7.56 4.48 16.72
C PHE A 107 7.52 3.45 17.86
N ILE A 108 7.38 3.88 19.12
CA ILE A 108 7.37 2.94 20.25
C ILE A 108 6.00 2.30 20.44
N TYR A 109 4.93 3.01 20.08
CA TYR A 109 3.55 2.56 20.25
C TYR A 109 2.97 1.89 19.00
N SER A 110 3.49 2.21 17.81
CA SER A 110 3.02 1.64 16.54
C SER A 110 3.31 0.14 16.39
N ALA A 111 4.37 -0.35 17.03
CA ALA A 111 4.84 -1.73 16.87
C ALA A 111 3.79 -2.79 17.23
N GLY A 112 2.94 -2.51 18.22
CA GLY A 112 1.84 -3.41 18.60
C GLY A 112 0.54 -3.16 17.83
N LEU A 113 0.25 -1.89 17.50
CA LEU A 113 -1.04 -1.51 16.93
C LEU A 113 -1.16 -1.87 15.45
N PHE A 114 -0.16 -1.55 14.64
CA PHE A 114 -0.26 -1.69 13.19
C PHE A 114 -0.46 -3.15 12.73
N PRO A 115 0.25 -4.15 13.27
CA PRO A 115 0.04 -5.54 12.84
C PRO A 115 -1.29 -6.16 13.28
N LEU A 116 -2.05 -5.51 14.16
CA LEU A 116 -3.20 -6.12 14.84
C LEU A 116 -4.41 -6.29 13.92
N LEU A 117 -4.76 -5.30 13.11
CA LEU A 117 -6.07 -5.25 12.42
C LEU A 117 -6.34 -6.49 11.55
N GLY A 118 -5.36 -6.90 10.73
CA GLY A 118 -5.50 -8.06 9.83
C GLY A 118 -5.69 -9.40 10.56
N ASN A 119 -5.24 -9.49 11.82
CA ASN A 119 -5.32 -10.72 12.63
C ASN A 119 -6.33 -10.61 13.78
N ALA A 120 -6.98 -9.45 13.94
CA ALA A 120 -7.83 -9.17 15.08
C ALA A 120 -9.17 -9.89 14.96
N ALA A 121 -9.64 -10.43 16.10
CA ALA A 121 -11.00 -10.94 16.23
C ALA A 121 -12.03 -9.84 15.93
N MET A 122 -13.21 -10.23 15.47
CA MET A 122 -14.27 -9.30 15.03
C MET A 122 -14.60 -8.24 16.08
N ASN A 123 -14.69 -8.62 17.36
CA ASN A 123 -14.97 -7.69 18.46
C ASN A 123 -13.82 -6.73 18.80
N VAL A 124 -12.59 -7.00 18.36
CA VAL A 124 -11.41 -6.16 18.61
C VAL A 124 -11.28 -5.05 17.56
N ARG A 125 -11.62 -5.36 16.29
CA ARG A 125 -11.51 -4.43 15.16
C ARG A 125 -12.17 -3.06 15.42
N PRO A 126 -13.42 -2.96 15.94
CA PRO A 126 -14.03 -1.67 16.24
C PRO A 126 -13.24 -0.84 17.24
N SER A 127 -12.68 -1.48 18.27
CA SER A 127 -11.91 -0.81 19.32
C SER A 127 -10.57 -0.29 18.78
N LEU A 128 -9.93 -1.05 17.89
CA LEU A 128 -8.69 -0.63 17.24
C LEU A 128 -8.93 0.55 16.29
N LEU A 129 -9.99 0.51 15.48
CA LEU A 129 -10.35 1.63 14.61
C LEU A 129 -10.63 2.91 15.42
N THR A 130 -11.29 2.79 16.59
CA THR A 130 -11.50 3.93 17.50
C THR A 130 -10.18 4.53 18.00
N ILE A 131 -9.15 3.72 18.24
CA ILE A 131 -7.81 4.23 18.61
C ILE A 131 -7.22 5.07 17.46
N TYR A 132 -7.31 4.58 16.21
CA TYR A 132 -6.80 5.31 15.06
C TYR A 132 -7.55 6.63 14.84
N GLU A 133 -8.88 6.59 14.90
CA GLU A 133 -9.74 7.77 14.75
C GLU A 133 -9.49 8.80 15.86
N SER A 134 -9.35 8.35 17.11
CA SER A 134 -9.23 9.25 18.26
C SER A 134 -7.83 9.83 18.43
N HIS A 135 -6.79 9.08 18.06
CA HIS A 135 -5.41 9.42 18.42
C HIS A 135 -4.47 9.60 17.23
N PHE A 136 -4.72 8.96 16.08
CA PHE A 136 -3.85 9.05 14.91
C PHE A 136 -4.36 10.10 13.90
N VAL A 137 -5.67 10.18 13.67
CA VAL A 137 -6.27 11.21 12.81
C VAL A 137 -5.91 12.64 13.26
N PRO A 138 -5.94 13.00 14.56
CA PRO A 138 -5.58 14.34 15.01
C PRO A 138 -4.10 14.71 14.86
N LEU A 139 -3.21 13.74 14.56
CA LEU A 139 -1.79 14.04 14.34
C LEU A 139 -1.57 14.81 13.03
N GLY A 140 -2.46 14.64 12.05
CA GLY A 140 -2.33 15.21 10.71
C GLY A 140 -0.95 14.99 10.11
N VAL A 141 -0.31 16.05 9.62
CA VAL A 141 1.04 16.02 9.02
C VAL A 141 2.10 15.38 9.95
N LYS A 142 1.89 15.37 11.27
CA LYS A 142 2.83 14.73 12.20
C LYS A 142 2.79 13.20 12.16
N LEU A 143 1.80 12.59 11.49
CA LEU A 143 1.75 11.15 11.25
C LEU A 143 2.73 10.70 10.16
N ARG A 144 3.18 11.60 9.28
CA ARG A 144 4.03 11.29 8.11
C ARG A 144 5.19 10.31 8.39
N PRO A 145 5.97 10.45 9.49
CA PRO A 145 7.08 9.53 9.77
C PRO A 145 6.67 8.07 9.97
N GLY A 146 5.43 7.82 10.41
CA GLY A 146 4.88 6.47 10.61
C GLY A 146 3.82 6.07 9.59
N LEU A 147 3.56 6.88 8.56
CA LEU A 147 2.43 6.67 7.65
C LEU A 147 2.54 5.35 6.87
N ASN A 148 3.73 4.95 6.42
CA ASN A 148 3.92 3.65 5.74
C ASN A 148 3.49 2.48 6.63
N GLY A 149 3.90 2.49 7.90
CA GLY A 149 3.51 1.46 8.87
C GLY A 149 2.01 1.48 9.14
N PHE A 150 1.43 2.68 9.24
CA PHE A 150 0.00 2.85 9.46
C PHE A 150 -0.81 2.28 8.28
N LEU A 151 -0.43 2.61 7.04
CA LEU A 151 -1.08 2.09 5.84
C LEU A 151 -1.01 0.55 5.79
N ILE A 152 0.17 -0.03 6.03
CA ILE A 152 0.32 -1.50 6.08
C ILE A 152 -0.59 -2.13 7.14
N GLY A 153 -0.76 -1.46 8.28
CA GLY A 153 -1.62 -1.96 9.34
C GLY A 153 -3.12 -1.79 9.09
N VAL A 154 -3.54 -0.77 8.33
CA VAL A 154 -4.95 -0.42 8.16
C VAL A 154 -5.56 -0.98 6.88
N LEU A 155 -4.79 -1.10 5.80
CA LEU A 155 -5.25 -1.62 4.50
C LEU A 155 -5.91 -3.00 4.56
N PRO A 156 -5.52 -3.95 5.44
CA PRO A 156 -6.25 -5.21 5.62
C PRO A 156 -7.74 -5.03 6.00
N GLY A 157 -8.14 -3.87 6.53
CA GLY A 157 -9.54 -3.56 6.83
C GLY A 157 -10.39 -3.27 5.59
N LEU A 158 -9.78 -3.07 4.40
CA LEU A 158 -10.47 -2.93 3.12
C LEU A 158 -10.71 -4.27 2.42
N GLU A 159 -10.92 -5.33 3.18
CA GLU A 159 -11.31 -6.64 2.65
C GLU A 159 -12.76 -6.58 2.13
N GLU A 160 -12.97 -6.99 0.88
CA GLU A 160 -14.31 -6.98 0.25
C GLU A 160 -15.30 -7.82 1.08
N GLY A 161 -16.47 -7.25 1.36
CA GLY A 161 -17.50 -7.90 2.19
C GLY A 161 -17.29 -7.78 3.70
N SER A 162 -16.22 -7.10 4.16
CA SER A 162 -16.04 -6.82 5.59
C SER A 162 -17.07 -5.80 6.10
N GLU A 163 -17.66 -6.06 7.27
CA GLU A 163 -18.53 -5.10 7.97
C GLU A 163 -17.79 -3.81 8.38
N TYR A 164 -16.46 -3.84 8.39
CA TYR A 164 -15.60 -2.70 8.72
C TYR A 164 -15.06 -1.97 7.50
N TYR A 165 -15.40 -2.39 6.28
CA TYR A 165 -14.87 -1.83 5.04
C TYR A 165 -15.10 -0.31 4.98
N GLU A 166 -16.36 0.11 5.09
CA GLU A 166 -16.75 1.52 4.97
C GLU A 166 -16.08 2.41 6.03
N ARG A 167 -16.01 1.92 7.27
CA ARG A 167 -15.35 2.65 8.36
C ARG A 167 -13.84 2.79 8.13
N THR A 168 -13.21 1.73 7.60
CA THR A 168 -11.78 1.74 7.27
C THR A 168 -11.49 2.67 6.08
N ASP A 169 -12.36 2.67 5.08
CA ASP A 169 -12.27 3.54 3.91
C ASP A 169 -12.35 5.02 4.30
N GLN A 170 -13.34 5.39 5.10
CA GLN A 170 -13.49 6.76 5.63
C GLN A 170 -12.29 7.19 6.49
N LEU A 171 -11.73 6.28 7.30
CA LEU A 171 -10.50 6.54 8.06
C LEU A 171 -9.34 6.87 7.12
N LEU A 172 -9.13 6.08 6.06
CA LEU A 172 -8.06 6.31 5.09
C LEU A 172 -8.25 7.60 4.30
N GLN A 173 -9.47 7.94 3.88
CA GLN A 173 -9.79 9.22 3.21
C GLN A 173 -9.49 10.42 4.11
N THR A 174 -9.85 10.32 5.40
CA THR A 174 -9.59 11.38 6.39
C THR A 174 -8.07 11.56 6.59
N ILE A 175 -7.33 10.47 6.72
CA ILE A 175 -5.87 10.50 6.81
C ILE A 175 -5.24 11.09 5.55
N CYS A 176 -5.70 10.68 4.36
CA CYS A 176 -5.23 11.19 3.07
C CYS A 176 -5.34 12.72 2.99
N THR A 177 -6.46 13.27 3.46
CA THR A 177 -6.65 14.73 3.51
C THR A 177 -5.72 15.38 4.55
N ASN A 178 -5.62 14.82 5.75
CA ASN A 178 -4.88 15.42 6.86
C ASN A 178 -3.35 15.37 6.72
N VAL A 179 -2.80 14.41 5.96
CA VAL A 179 -1.35 14.26 5.75
C VAL A 179 -0.85 14.88 4.44
N GLU A 180 -1.75 15.49 3.65
CA GLU A 180 -1.59 15.87 2.23
C GLU A 180 -1.70 14.68 1.28
N LYS A 181 -2.54 14.82 0.25
CA LYS A 181 -2.86 13.75 -0.71
C LYS A 181 -1.62 13.19 -1.42
N SER A 182 -0.77 14.07 -1.96
CA SER A 182 0.47 13.68 -2.67
C SER A 182 1.36 12.79 -1.79
N PHE A 183 1.56 13.18 -0.53
CA PHE A 183 2.35 12.40 0.44
C PHE A 183 1.69 11.07 0.77
N PHE A 184 0.35 11.06 0.94
CA PHE A 184 -0.41 9.83 1.19
C PHE A 184 -0.23 8.82 0.06
N TYR A 185 -0.45 9.23 -1.21
CA TYR A 185 -0.28 8.33 -2.35
C TYR A 185 1.20 7.95 -2.55
N GLY A 186 2.16 8.84 -2.28
CA GLY A 186 3.59 8.49 -2.27
C GLY A 186 3.92 7.37 -1.28
N CYS A 187 3.34 7.41 -0.08
CA CYS A 187 3.42 6.32 0.90
C CYS A 187 2.66 5.07 0.43
N MET A 188 1.48 5.22 -0.18
CA MET A 188 0.69 4.12 -0.72
C MET A 188 1.48 3.32 -1.76
N TRP A 189 2.17 4.00 -2.69
CA TRP A 189 3.01 3.34 -3.70
C TRP A 189 4.18 2.59 -3.11
N LYS A 190 4.84 3.14 -2.07
CA LYS A 190 5.89 2.42 -1.31
C LYS A 190 5.35 1.15 -0.67
N CYS A 191 4.14 1.21 -0.11
CA CYS A 191 3.45 0.09 0.49
C CYS A 191 3.10 -0.99 -0.55
N ILE A 192 2.54 -0.60 -1.70
CA ILE A 192 2.23 -1.46 -2.86
C ILE A 192 3.49 -2.18 -3.37
N LEU A 193 4.57 -1.43 -3.56
CA LEU A 193 5.85 -1.97 -4.04
C LEU A 193 6.41 -3.03 -3.08
N SER A 194 6.45 -2.71 -1.78
CA SER A 194 7.18 -3.51 -0.80
C SER A 194 6.39 -4.68 -0.20
N ASN A 195 5.05 -4.68 -0.27
CA ASN A 195 4.21 -5.64 0.46
C ASN A 195 3.12 -6.27 -0.42
N PRO A 196 3.30 -7.51 -0.90
CA PRO A 196 2.30 -8.20 -1.72
C PRO A 196 0.95 -8.41 -1.02
N THR A 197 0.94 -8.63 0.30
CA THR A 197 -0.27 -8.98 1.06
C THR A 197 -1.31 -7.86 1.14
N ILE A 198 -0.88 -6.60 1.04
CA ILE A 198 -1.74 -5.41 1.06
C ILE A 198 -1.93 -4.78 -0.32
N ARG A 199 -1.33 -5.38 -1.36
CA ARG A 199 -1.31 -4.78 -2.71
C ARG A 199 -2.72 -4.67 -3.29
N LEU A 200 -3.53 -5.71 -3.11
CA LEU A 200 -4.92 -5.73 -3.55
C LEU A 200 -5.75 -4.59 -2.92
N PRO A 201 -5.90 -4.50 -1.58
CA PRO A 201 -6.69 -3.44 -0.98
C PRO A 201 -6.14 -2.04 -1.27
N ALA A 202 -4.82 -1.89 -1.39
CA ALA A 202 -4.20 -0.61 -1.73
C ALA A 202 -4.57 -0.14 -3.16
N VAL A 203 -4.39 -0.99 -4.17
CA VAL A 203 -4.72 -0.65 -5.56
C VAL A 203 -6.23 -0.46 -5.73
N SER A 204 -7.05 -1.29 -5.07
CA SER A 204 -8.50 -1.13 -5.06
C SER A 204 -8.93 0.23 -4.46
N PHE A 205 -8.29 0.68 -3.39
CA PHE A 205 -8.52 2.00 -2.81
C PHE A 205 -8.19 3.13 -3.79
N ILE A 206 -7.08 3.01 -4.54
CA ILE A 206 -6.73 4.01 -5.56
C ILE A 206 -7.83 4.09 -6.63
N ILE A 207 -8.32 2.94 -7.10
CA ILE A 207 -9.36 2.87 -8.14
C ILE A 207 -10.69 3.42 -7.64
N SER A 208 -11.12 3.06 -6.42
CA SER A 208 -12.41 3.48 -5.87
C SER A 208 -12.47 4.99 -5.64
N HIS A 209 -11.32 5.61 -5.35
CA HIS A 209 -11.19 7.05 -5.11
C HIS A 209 -10.66 7.84 -6.31
N TYR A 210 -10.49 7.20 -7.47
CA TYR A 210 -10.13 7.88 -8.70
C TYR A 210 -11.36 8.61 -9.26
N ASN A 211 -11.23 9.93 -9.48
CA ASN A 211 -12.35 10.70 -10.02
C ASN A 211 -12.38 10.58 -11.55
N ARG A 212 -13.29 9.77 -12.07
CA ARG A 212 -13.46 9.54 -13.51
C ARG A 212 -13.87 10.77 -14.32
N ARG A 213 -14.33 11.84 -13.64
CA ARG A 213 -14.74 13.09 -14.30
C ARG A 213 -13.57 14.05 -14.49
N LEU A 214 -12.45 13.82 -13.82
CA LEU A 214 -11.28 14.67 -13.92
C LEU A 214 -10.22 13.97 -14.79
N CYS A 215 -9.46 14.76 -15.54
CA CYS A 215 -8.24 14.23 -16.18
C CYS A 215 -7.19 13.92 -15.10
N LEU A 216 -6.13 13.19 -15.46
CA LEU A 216 -5.05 12.90 -14.51
C LEU A 216 -4.32 14.19 -14.08
N GLU A 217 -4.24 15.21 -14.94
CA GLU A 217 -3.60 16.51 -14.64
C GLU A 217 -4.26 17.21 -13.44
N ASP A 218 -5.59 17.14 -13.35
CA ASP A 218 -6.36 17.72 -12.25
C ASP A 218 -6.30 16.89 -10.95
N GLN A 219 -5.75 15.67 -11.01
CA GLN A 219 -5.59 14.77 -9.87
C GLN A 219 -4.19 14.14 -9.77
N LEU A 220 -3.15 14.90 -10.18
CA LEU A 220 -1.75 14.45 -10.16
C LEU A 220 -1.25 13.97 -8.80
N TYR A 221 -1.92 14.35 -7.71
CA TYR A 221 -1.62 13.84 -6.37
C TYR A 221 -1.66 12.30 -6.30
N ILE A 222 -2.36 11.61 -7.20
CA ILE A 222 -2.42 10.13 -7.27
C ILE A 222 -1.06 9.52 -7.65
N VAL A 223 -0.26 10.23 -8.44
CA VAL A 223 1.13 9.84 -8.78
C VAL A 223 1.99 9.79 -7.52
N GLY A 224 1.65 10.59 -6.50
CA GLY A 224 2.37 10.66 -5.24
C GLY A 224 3.56 11.60 -5.30
N THR A 225 4.56 11.39 -4.43
CA THR A 225 5.75 12.26 -4.35
C THR A 225 6.94 11.78 -5.19
N ASP A 226 6.87 10.58 -5.76
CA ASP A 226 7.96 9.96 -6.50
C ASP A 226 7.40 9.05 -7.60
N ILE A 227 7.61 9.45 -8.86
CA ILE A 227 7.11 8.76 -10.06
C ILE A 227 7.77 7.39 -10.18
N ASP A 228 9.07 7.28 -9.89
CA ASP A 228 9.81 6.01 -10.00
C ASP A 228 9.22 4.95 -9.08
N THR A 229 8.93 5.30 -7.83
CA THR A 229 8.27 4.39 -6.89
C THR A 229 6.87 4.00 -7.36
N MET A 230 6.10 4.93 -7.93
CA MET A 230 4.77 4.64 -8.47
C MET A 230 4.83 3.64 -9.63
N VAL A 231 5.72 3.89 -10.60
CA VAL A 231 5.94 3.01 -11.76
C VAL A 231 6.39 1.63 -11.30
N GLN A 232 7.34 1.54 -10.38
CA GLN A 232 7.79 0.26 -9.81
C GLN A 232 6.65 -0.45 -9.06
N GLY A 233 5.81 0.27 -8.32
CA GLY A 233 4.64 -0.26 -7.63
C GLY A 233 3.59 -0.82 -8.60
N LEU A 234 3.32 -0.13 -9.72
CA LEU A 234 2.47 -0.63 -10.79
C LEU A 234 3.05 -1.90 -11.42
N CYS A 235 4.33 -1.89 -11.80
CA CYS A 235 5.03 -3.05 -12.35
C CYS A 235 4.96 -4.27 -11.40
N ALA A 236 5.21 -4.06 -10.11
CA ALA A 236 5.11 -5.10 -9.09
C ALA A 236 3.68 -5.64 -8.91
N SER A 237 2.66 -4.82 -9.19
CA SER A 237 1.25 -5.22 -9.18
C SER A 237 0.85 -6.04 -10.41
N LEU A 238 1.34 -5.66 -11.59
CA LEU A 238 1.13 -6.40 -12.85
C LEU A 238 1.82 -7.79 -12.83
N GLN A 239 2.92 -7.91 -12.10
CA GLN A 239 3.67 -9.15 -11.92
C GLN A 239 3.28 -9.93 -10.66
N ASP A 240 2.28 -9.48 -9.89
CA ASP A 240 1.87 -10.13 -8.62
C ASP A 240 1.37 -11.56 -8.83
N ASN A 241 1.62 -12.46 -7.88
CA ASN A 241 1.13 -13.85 -7.90
C ASN A 241 -0.42 -13.95 -7.90
N SER A 242 -1.14 -12.96 -7.37
CA SER A 242 -2.59 -12.90 -7.32
C SER A 242 -3.19 -12.33 -8.61
N VAL A 243 -4.07 -13.10 -9.26
CA VAL A 243 -4.84 -12.67 -10.44
C VAL A 243 -5.68 -11.43 -10.13
N LEU A 244 -6.20 -11.31 -8.91
CA LEU A 244 -7.02 -10.16 -8.51
C LEU A 244 -6.22 -8.87 -8.49
N VAL A 245 -4.96 -8.93 -8.01
CA VAL A 245 -4.07 -7.77 -8.01
C VAL A 245 -3.74 -7.33 -9.43
N GLN A 246 -3.39 -8.28 -10.30
CA GLN A 246 -3.09 -7.99 -11.70
C GLN A 246 -4.31 -7.39 -12.42
N ARG A 247 -5.51 -7.89 -12.12
CA ARG A 247 -6.77 -7.35 -12.65
C ARG A 247 -6.95 -5.90 -12.23
N CYS A 248 -6.83 -5.61 -10.93
CA CYS A 248 -6.93 -4.24 -10.41
C CYS A 248 -5.86 -3.33 -11.00
N ALA A 249 -4.61 -3.79 -11.15
CA ALA A 249 -3.56 -3.00 -11.77
C ALA A 249 -3.89 -2.63 -13.22
N LEU A 250 -4.40 -3.57 -14.02
CA LEU A 250 -4.85 -3.31 -15.39
C LEU A 250 -6.07 -2.37 -15.44
N ASP A 251 -7.00 -2.51 -14.50
CA ASP A 251 -8.14 -1.58 -14.37
C ASP A 251 -7.66 -0.15 -14.04
N LEU A 252 -6.64 -0.01 -13.20
CA LEU A 252 -6.02 1.29 -12.90
C LEU A 252 -5.29 1.88 -14.12
N LEU A 253 -4.61 1.05 -14.92
CA LEU A 253 -3.98 1.49 -16.17
C LEU A 253 -5.01 1.98 -17.19
N LEU A 254 -6.11 1.24 -17.37
CA LEU A 254 -7.23 1.65 -18.22
C LEU A 254 -7.83 2.98 -17.77
N LEU A 255 -7.95 3.18 -16.46
CA LEU A 255 -8.61 4.34 -15.89
C LEU A 255 -7.75 5.59 -15.82
N GLY A 256 -6.51 5.46 -15.35
CA GLY A 256 -5.66 6.60 -14.96
C GLY A 256 -4.41 6.78 -15.83
N PHE A 257 -3.96 5.74 -16.53
CA PHE A 257 -2.71 5.77 -17.29
C PHE A 257 -2.90 5.18 -18.70
N PRO A 258 -3.82 5.73 -19.52
CA PRO A 258 -3.98 5.26 -20.88
C PRO A 258 -2.71 5.57 -21.69
N ILE A 259 -2.41 4.75 -22.69
CA ILE A 259 -1.12 4.82 -23.39
C ILE A 259 -0.86 6.15 -24.11
N HIS A 260 -1.92 6.80 -24.61
CA HIS A 260 -1.83 8.12 -25.23
C HIS A 260 -1.53 9.25 -24.23
N SER A 261 -1.62 9.00 -22.93
CA SER A 261 -1.36 10.02 -21.92
C SER A 261 0.13 10.34 -21.83
N ASN A 262 0.46 11.63 -21.88
CA ASN A 262 1.83 12.12 -21.77
C ASN A 262 2.29 12.32 -20.31
N GLN A 263 1.65 11.63 -19.36
CA GLN A 263 1.93 11.81 -17.93
C GLN A 263 3.13 11.01 -17.45
N LEU A 264 3.48 9.93 -18.17
CA LEU A 264 4.67 9.13 -17.94
C LEU A 264 5.71 9.42 -19.01
N LEU A 265 6.98 9.37 -18.63
CA LEU A 265 8.05 9.41 -19.61
C LEU A 265 8.00 8.14 -20.47
N SER A 266 8.52 8.24 -21.70
CA SER A 266 8.57 7.10 -22.62
C SER A 266 9.28 5.89 -21.99
N SER A 267 10.35 6.11 -21.22
CA SER A 267 11.07 5.06 -20.48
C SER A 267 10.18 4.34 -19.46
N ASP A 268 9.32 5.07 -18.77
CA ASP A 268 8.48 4.56 -17.70
C ASP A 268 7.32 3.76 -18.28
N MET A 269 6.71 4.28 -19.35
CA MET A 269 5.67 3.56 -20.08
C MET A 269 6.21 2.24 -20.66
N VAL A 270 7.44 2.23 -21.19
CA VAL A 270 8.10 0.97 -21.60
C VAL A 270 8.21 -0.01 -20.43
N GLN A 271 8.57 0.44 -19.22
CA GLN A 271 8.64 -0.45 -18.04
C GLN A 271 7.27 -1.04 -17.67
N VAL A 272 6.22 -0.21 -17.70
CA VAL A 272 4.85 -0.63 -17.41
C VAL A 272 4.37 -1.63 -18.45
N VAL A 273 4.54 -1.35 -19.74
CA VAL A 273 4.18 -2.25 -20.84
C VAL A 273 4.96 -3.56 -20.74
N THR A 274 6.28 -3.52 -20.53
CA THR A 274 7.11 -4.72 -20.29
C THR A 274 6.52 -5.60 -19.18
N SER A 275 6.13 -5.00 -18.06
CA SER A 275 5.52 -5.73 -16.94
C SER A 275 4.13 -6.27 -17.27
N ALA A 276 3.30 -5.47 -17.95
CA ALA A 276 1.93 -5.82 -18.31
C ALA A 276 1.88 -6.98 -19.32
N LEU A 277 2.82 -7.05 -20.26
CA LEU A 277 2.90 -8.15 -21.23
C LEU A 277 3.08 -9.51 -20.56
N THR A 278 3.76 -9.59 -19.41
CA THR A 278 3.94 -10.87 -18.70
C THR A 278 2.62 -11.52 -18.25
N VAL A 279 1.55 -10.74 -18.16
CA VAL A 279 0.23 -11.20 -17.76
C VAL A 279 -0.36 -12.24 -18.72
N VAL A 280 -0.05 -12.15 -20.03
CA VAL A 280 -0.62 -13.09 -21.03
C VAL A 280 -0.18 -14.54 -20.78
N LEU A 281 0.96 -14.73 -20.12
CA LEU A 281 1.51 -16.04 -19.80
C LEU A 281 0.64 -16.82 -18.82
N ARG A 282 -0.27 -16.15 -18.09
CA ARG A 282 -1.24 -16.82 -17.21
C ARG A 282 -2.38 -17.51 -17.95
N ARG A 283 -2.61 -17.15 -19.22
CA ARG A 283 -3.74 -17.63 -20.02
C ARG A 283 -5.10 -17.34 -19.38
N ASP A 284 -5.20 -16.25 -18.62
CA ASP A 284 -6.44 -15.78 -18.03
C ASP A 284 -7.15 -14.82 -19.00
N MET A 285 -8.34 -15.20 -19.46
CA MET A 285 -9.10 -14.41 -20.43
C MET A 285 -9.55 -13.04 -19.90
N SER A 286 -9.78 -12.93 -18.59
CA SER A 286 -10.19 -11.67 -17.96
C SER A 286 -9.05 -10.66 -17.97
N LEU A 287 -7.83 -11.12 -17.69
CA LEU A 287 -6.62 -10.31 -17.75
C LEU A 287 -6.25 -9.96 -19.19
N ASN A 288 -6.24 -10.95 -20.09
CA ASN A 288 -5.93 -10.73 -21.50
C ASN A 288 -6.86 -9.68 -22.12
N ARG A 289 -8.17 -9.74 -21.84
CA ARG A 289 -9.12 -8.73 -22.31
C ARG A 289 -8.74 -7.33 -21.85
N ARG A 290 -8.40 -7.13 -20.57
CA ARG A 290 -8.02 -5.81 -20.05
C ARG A 290 -6.72 -5.28 -20.64
N LEU A 291 -5.70 -6.14 -20.73
CA LEU A 291 -4.41 -5.77 -21.33
C LEU A 291 -4.60 -5.30 -22.77
N PHE A 292 -5.31 -6.07 -23.58
CA PHE A 292 -5.55 -5.71 -24.97
C PHE A 292 -6.48 -4.50 -25.09
N SER A 293 -7.52 -4.37 -24.26
CA SER A 293 -8.30 -3.14 -24.19
C SER A 293 -7.43 -1.92 -23.88
N TRP A 294 -6.44 -2.04 -22.98
CA TRP A 294 -5.55 -0.94 -22.64
C TRP A 294 -4.61 -0.58 -23.80
N LEU A 295 -4.00 -1.59 -24.43
CA LEU A 295 -3.13 -1.40 -25.60
C LEU A 295 -3.87 -0.77 -26.78
N MET A 296 -5.16 -1.07 -26.93
CA MET A 296 -5.95 -0.63 -28.07
C MET A 296 -6.87 0.56 -27.78
N GLY A 297 -6.86 1.13 -26.57
CA GLY A 297 -7.63 2.32 -26.21
C GLY A 297 -9.12 2.08 -25.91
N GLY A 298 -9.50 0.85 -25.55
CA GLY A 298 -10.90 0.39 -25.45
C GLY A 298 -11.82 1.22 -24.55
N ASP A 299 -11.35 1.70 -23.39
CA ASP A 299 -12.15 2.57 -22.51
C ASP A 299 -11.95 4.07 -22.80
N ALA A 300 -10.83 4.44 -23.44
CA ALA A 300 -10.54 5.82 -23.81
C ALA A 300 -11.51 6.33 -24.87
N LEU A 301 -11.95 5.47 -25.79
CA LEU A 301 -12.94 5.80 -26.81
C LEU A 301 -14.36 6.08 -26.27
N GLY A 302 -14.66 5.66 -25.02
CA GLY A 302 -15.98 5.87 -24.38
C GLY A 302 -15.99 6.88 -23.22
N ALA A 303 -14.86 7.11 -22.55
CA ALA A 303 -14.77 8.01 -21.40
C ALA A 303 -14.48 9.47 -21.78
N ASP A 304 -13.86 9.72 -22.95
CA ASP A 304 -13.44 11.06 -23.38
C ASP A 304 -14.58 11.94 -23.93
N GLU A 305 -15.79 11.39 -24.13
CA GLU A 305 -16.98 12.20 -24.48
C GLU A 305 -17.34 13.23 -23.38
N LEU A 306 -16.88 13.00 -22.14
CA LEU A 306 -17.17 13.86 -20.99
C LEU A 306 -16.12 14.96 -20.74
N ASN A 307 -14.93 14.88 -21.35
CA ASN A 307 -13.82 15.81 -21.12
C ASN A 307 -13.30 16.41 -22.43
N LYS A 308 -14.09 17.32 -23.02
CA LYS A 308 -13.75 18.09 -24.24
C LYS A 308 -12.60 19.11 -24.08
N GLY A 309 -11.63 18.87 -23.21
CA GLY A 309 -10.62 19.85 -22.80
C GLY A 309 -9.18 19.62 -23.25
N ALA A 310 -8.75 18.40 -23.58
CA ALA A 310 -7.30 18.12 -23.66
C ALA A 310 -6.81 17.28 -24.86
N HIS A 311 -7.67 16.58 -25.61
CA HIS A 311 -7.21 15.66 -26.65
C HIS A 311 -7.97 15.76 -27.97
N GLU A 312 -7.74 16.85 -28.73
CA GLU A 312 -8.23 16.99 -30.11
C GLU A 312 -7.83 15.79 -31.00
N LYS A 313 -6.65 15.18 -30.77
CA LYS A 313 -6.17 14.02 -31.54
C LYS A 313 -6.94 12.71 -31.31
N ILE A 314 -7.58 12.51 -30.15
CA ILE A 314 -8.30 11.26 -29.87
C ILE A 314 -9.69 11.30 -30.50
N SER A 315 -10.30 12.48 -30.58
CA SER A 315 -11.59 12.68 -31.23
C SER A 315 -11.59 12.37 -32.74
N GLU A 316 -10.43 12.38 -33.39
CA GLU A 316 -10.24 12.00 -34.80
C GLU A 316 -9.98 10.50 -35.01
N ILE A 317 -9.77 9.72 -33.95
CA ILE A 317 -9.44 8.29 -34.03
C ILE A 317 -10.73 7.47 -34.10
N VAL A 318 -11.05 7.03 -35.31
CA VAL A 318 -12.32 6.35 -35.63
C VAL A 318 -12.26 4.84 -35.35
N ASP A 319 -11.06 4.24 -35.27
CA ASP A 319 -10.89 2.80 -35.05
C ASP A 319 -9.78 2.46 -34.04
N THR A 320 -10.06 1.45 -33.23
CA THR A 320 -9.17 0.73 -32.30
C THR A 320 -7.81 0.40 -32.93
N ASN A 321 -7.79 0.05 -34.22
CA ASN A 321 -6.55 -0.24 -34.95
C ASN A 321 -5.65 0.98 -35.18
N SER A 322 -6.24 2.16 -35.43
CA SER A 322 -5.46 3.39 -35.57
C SER A 322 -4.84 3.81 -34.24
N TYR A 323 -5.60 3.71 -33.14
CA TYR A 323 -5.08 4.00 -31.80
C TYR A 323 -3.82 3.19 -31.46
N PHE A 324 -3.85 1.88 -31.71
CA PHE A 324 -2.72 1.00 -31.42
C PHE A 324 -1.48 1.40 -32.22
N LYS A 325 -1.65 1.66 -33.52
CA LYS A 325 -0.55 2.05 -34.41
C LYS A 325 0.07 3.39 -34.00
N ASP A 326 -0.76 4.34 -33.59
CA ASP A 326 -0.34 5.71 -33.30
C ASP A 326 0.29 5.87 -31.90
N PHE A 327 -0.17 5.10 -30.91
CA PHE A 327 0.26 5.27 -29.52
C PHE A 327 0.96 4.06 -28.90
N ALA A 328 0.48 2.84 -29.14
CA ALA A 328 0.92 1.66 -28.38
C ALA A 328 1.99 0.83 -29.08
N LYS A 329 2.06 0.87 -30.42
CA LYS A 329 2.99 0.09 -31.24
C LYS A 329 4.44 0.29 -30.77
N GLU A 330 4.92 1.52 -30.67
CA GLU A 330 6.31 1.80 -30.32
C GLU A 330 6.68 1.27 -28.92
N TYR A 331 5.78 1.44 -27.94
CA TYR A 331 5.98 0.93 -26.59
C TYR A 331 5.98 -0.60 -26.56
N LEU A 332 5.10 -1.26 -27.31
CA LEU A 332 5.09 -2.71 -27.45
C LEU A 332 6.43 -3.22 -28.01
N LEU A 333 6.93 -2.62 -29.09
CA LEU A 333 8.18 -3.08 -29.71
C LEU A 333 9.38 -2.91 -28.77
N LYS A 334 9.50 -1.74 -28.12
CA LYS A 334 10.57 -1.49 -27.13
C LYS A 334 10.46 -2.42 -25.92
N ALA A 335 9.24 -2.71 -25.47
CA ALA A 335 9.00 -3.63 -24.37
C ALA A 335 9.42 -5.06 -24.76
N LEU A 336 9.04 -5.53 -25.95
CA LEU A 336 9.45 -6.84 -26.47
C LEU A 336 10.97 -6.94 -26.62
N GLN A 337 11.61 -5.92 -27.20
CA GLN A 337 13.07 -5.85 -27.28
C GLN A 337 13.71 -5.98 -25.89
N LYS A 338 13.25 -5.20 -24.91
CA LYS A 338 13.76 -5.26 -23.53
C LYS A 338 13.58 -6.65 -22.90
N ILE A 339 12.46 -7.30 -23.17
CA ILE A 339 12.16 -8.65 -22.69
C ILE A 339 13.14 -9.66 -23.29
N PHE A 340 13.38 -9.62 -24.60
CA PHE A 340 14.26 -10.58 -25.27
C PHE A 340 15.74 -10.32 -25.01
N ASP A 341 16.16 -9.05 -24.89
CA ASP A 341 17.54 -8.69 -24.54
C ASP A 341 17.91 -9.13 -23.11
N ASN A 342 16.95 -9.06 -22.17
CA ASN A 342 17.19 -9.48 -20.78
C ASN A 342 15.93 -10.08 -20.12
N PRO A 343 15.59 -11.36 -20.41
CA PRO A 343 14.40 -12.01 -19.89
C PRO A 343 14.36 -12.08 -18.35
N GLN A 344 15.53 -12.10 -17.70
CA GLN A 344 15.63 -12.18 -16.24
C GLN A 344 15.04 -10.98 -15.51
N THR A 345 14.87 -9.84 -16.19
CA THR A 345 14.30 -8.62 -15.59
C THR A 345 12.80 -8.73 -15.27
N VAL A 346 12.10 -9.66 -15.92
CA VAL A 346 10.65 -9.84 -15.85
C VAL A 346 10.26 -11.26 -15.45
N MET A 347 11.17 -12.22 -15.60
CA MET A 347 10.94 -13.59 -15.17
C MET A 347 10.81 -13.68 -13.63
N PRO A 348 9.87 -14.49 -13.12
CA PRO A 348 9.80 -14.76 -11.69
C PRO A 348 11.13 -15.33 -11.19
N SER A 349 11.62 -14.86 -10.04
CA SER A 349 12.89 -15.33 -9.44
C SER A 349 12.94 -16.83 -9.15
N SER A 350 11.78 -17.50 -9.13
CA SER A 350 11.64 -18.95 -8.99
C SER A 350 11.85 -19.74 -10.28
N SER A 351 12.00 -19.08 -11.43
CA SER A 351 12.21 -19.74 -12.73
C SER A 351 13.69 -19.96 -13.02
N VAL A 352 14.02 -21.15 -13.54
CA VAL A 352 15.40 -21.52 -13.89
C VAL A 352 15.86 -20.72 -15.13
N PRO A 353 17.07 -20.14 -15.15
CA PRO A 353 17.58 -19.37 -16.29
C PRO A 353 17.55 -20.13 -17.63
N SER A 354 17.71 -21.45 -17.58
CA SER A 354 17.66 -22.34 -18.76
C SER A 354 16.30 -22.41 -19.46
N ASN A 355 15.24 -21.80 -18.91
CA ASN A 355 13.91 -21.75 -19.50
C ASN A 355 13.58 -20.38 -20.11
N ALA A 356 14.53 -19.45 -20.19
CA ALA A 356 14.31 -18.10 -20.71
C ALA A 356 13.79 -18.12 -22.15
N GLU A 357 14.37 -18.94 -23.02
CA GLU A 357 13.91 -19.11 -24.41
C GLU A 357 12.46 -19.60 -24.48
N LEU A 358 12.15 -20.70 -23.78
CA LEU A 358 10.80 -21.28 -23.75
C LEU A 358 9.77 -20.29 -23.20
N TRP A 359 10.16 -19.49 -22.22
CA TRP A 359 9.32 -18.43 -21.66
C TRP A 359 9.06 -17.33 -22.70
N CYS A 360 10.09 -16.89 -23.44
CA CYS A 360 9.99 -15.92 -24.52
C CYS A 360 9.11 -16.44 -25.68
N TYR A 361 9.26 -17.70 -26.07
CA TYR A 361 8.39 -18.33 -27.07
C TYR A 361 6.92 -18.37 -26.63
N ARG A 362 6.66 -18.71 -25.37
CA ARG A 362 5.28 -18.71 -24.84
C ARG A 362 4.66 -17.32 -24.87
N LEU A 363 5.45 -16.29 -24.54
CA LEU A 363 5.00 -14.91 -24.60
C LEU A 363 4.60 -14.55 -26.04
N LEU A 364 5.48 -14.83 -27.01
CA LEU A 364 5.24 -14.56 -28.43
C LEU A 364 3.98 -15.27 -28.92
N ILE A 365 3.84 -16.58 -28.66
CA ILE A 365 2.67 -17.34 -29.09
C ILE A 365 1.39 -16.71 -28.54
N SER A 366 1.36 -16.34 -27.26
CA SER A 366 0.18 -15.71 -26.64
C SER A 366 -0.13 -14.32 -27.19
N LEU A 367 0.86 -13.58 -27.71
CA LEU A 367 0.64 -12.29 -28.37
C LEU A 367 0.19 -12.45 -29.83
N LEU A 368 0.70 -13.47 -30.53
CA LEU A 368 0.33 -13.78 -31.92
C LEU A 368 -1.12 -14.26 -32.07
N ASP A 369 -1.74 -14.74 -30.99
CA ASP A 369 -3.17 -15.07 -30.95
C ASP A 369 -4.08 -13.85 -31.21
N ARG A 370 -3.55 -12.61 -31.18
CA ARG A 370 -4.26 -11.38 -31.54
C ARG A 370 -3.83 -10.88 -32.92
N PRO A 371 -4.73 -10.84 -33.92
CA PRO A 371 -4.38 -10.45 -35.29
C PRO A 371 -3.70 -9.08 -35.40
N GLU A 372 -4.18 -8.10 -34.64
CA GLU A 372 -3.71 -6.71 -34.68
C GLU A 372 -2.26 -6.61 -34.20
N ILE A 373 -1.94 -7.30 -33.10
CA ILE A 373 -0.60 -7.37 -32.53
C ILE A 373 0.30 -8.27 -33.37
N SER A 374 -0.24 -9.38 -33.87
CA SER A 374 0.46 -10.35 -34.70
C SER A 374 1.03 -9.71 -35.96
N SER A 375 0.24 -8.90 -36.67
CA SER A 375 0.71 -8.20 -37.87
C SER A 375 1.95 -7.32 -37.59
N VAL A 376 1.92 -6.56 -36.50
CA VAL A 376 3.03 -5.67 -36.09
C VAL A 376 4.27 -6.46 -35.65
N ILE A 377 4.09 -7.54 -34.88
CA ILE A 377 5.22 -8.39 -34.46
C ILE A 377 5.88 -9.04 -35.69
N LEU A 378 5.06 -9.54 -36.63
CA LEU A 378 5.54 -10.20 -37.85
C LEU A 378 6.28 -9.23 -38.79
N ASP A 379 5.77 -8.01 -38.95
CA ASP A 379 6.32 -7.03 -39.89
C ASP A 379 7.58 -6.32 -39.35
N ASP A 380 7.61 -5.97 -38.06
CA ASP A 380 8.65 -5.07 -37.52
C ASP A 380 9.74 -5.78 -36.71
N VAL A 381 9.44 -6.92 -36.07
CA VAL A 381 10.35 -7.51 -35.06
C VAL A 381 10.62 -8.99 -35.28
N LEU A 382 9.96 -9.68 -36.21
CA LEU A 382 10.12 -11.11 -36.40
C LEU A 382 11.59 -11.53 -36.62
N ILE A 383 12.30 -10.80 -37.46
CA ILE A 383 13.71 -11.08 -37.77
C ILE A 383 14.58 -10.84 -36.54
N ASP A 384 14.33 -9.76 -35.79
CA ASP A 384 15.10 -9.44 -34.59
C ASP A 384 14.77 -10.40 -33.43
N ILE A 385 13.53 -10.85 -33.31
CA ILE A 385 13.10 -11.94 -32.43
C ILE A 385 13.88 -13.22 -32.74
N PHE A 386 13.96 -13.63 -34.01
CA PHE A 386 14.74 -14.82 -34.38
C PHE A 386 16.23 -14.65 -34.11
N ARG A 387 16.78 -13.45 -34.30
CA ARG A 387 18.17 -13.14 -33.94
C ARG A 387 18.40 -13.21 -32.43
N TRP A 388 17.54 -12.58 -31.64
CA TRP A 388 17.64 -12.58 -30.18
C TRP A 388 17.50 -13.99 -29.61
N LEU A 389 16.54 -14.77 -30.09
CA LEU A 389 16.36 -16.17 -29.69
C LEU A 389 17.50 -17.10 -30.13
N SER A 390 18.31 -16.69 -31.11
CA SER A 390 19.52 -17.44 -31.51
C SER A 390 20.78 -17.06 -30.72
N MET A 391 20.72 -15.99 -29.92
CA MET A 391 21.83 -15.45 -29.12
C MET A 391 21.70 -15.71 -27.61
N ILE A 392 20.51 -16.13 -27.16
CA ILE A 392 20.27 -16.73 -25.82
C ILE A 392 20.73 -18.18 -25.89
#